data_AF-A0A1M7T1F7-F1
#
_entry.id   AF-A0A1M7T1F7-F1
#
_cell.length_a   1.000
_cell.length_b   1.000
_cell.length_c   1.000
_cell.angle_alpha   90.00
_cell.angle_beta   90.00
_cell.angle_gamma   90.00
#
_symmetry.space_group_name_H-M   'P 1'
#
loop_
_entity.id
_entity.type
_entity.pdbx_description
1 polymer ?
#
loop_
_entity_poly.entity_id
_entity_poly.type
_entity_poly.pdbx_seq_one_letter_code
_entity_poly.pdbx_strand_id
1 'polypeptide(L)'
;MTTPTPGTAAAPAPESAADRVAAARARILSAVVACLDELGYADTSIAKVQARAGVSRGALTHHFPSKEDLMAAAAERLLDAALEPARRRDPRPAREQIIDAWRRIVNTPEGRAFVEILVAARTDAALGARILPRLAAWEARVGAAVAQIFRTPEGDAARVWAICRTFLRGLVIHERFVADPAELNAMVARFADIVAPHLQPAAPEEAP
;
A
#
# COMPACT_ATOMS: atom_id res chain seq x y z
N MET A 1 6.76 -25.13 -54.83
CA MET A 1 6.05 -25.29 -53.55
C MET A 1 7.08 -25.70 -52.52
N THR A 2 7.56 -24.77 -51.69
CA THR A 2 8.57 -25.04 -50.67
C THR A 2 7.98 -24.59 -49.34
N THR A 3 7.51 -25.53 -48.53
CA THR A 3 7.03 -25.27 -47.17
C THR A 3 8.23 -25.21 -46.22
N PRO A 4 8.42 -24.13 -45.44
CA PRO A 4 9.43 -24.10 -44.39
C PRO A 4 8.92 -24.85 -43.14
N THR A 5 9.81 -25.64 -42.55
CA THR A 5 9.65 -26.38 -41.30
C THR A 5 9.40 -25.43 -40.11
N PRO A 6 8.48 -25.73 -39.18
CA PRO A 6 8.31 -24.93 -37.97
C PRO A 6 9.50 -25.15 -37.04
N GLY A 7 10.21 -24.07 -36.71
CA GLY A 7 11.26 -24.07 -35.70
C GLY A 7 10.69 -24.38 -34.32
N THR A 8 11.26 -25.38 -33.66
CA THR A 8 11.00 -25.73 -32.27
C THR A 8 11.27 -24.52 -31.37
N ALA A 9 10.21 -23.93 -30.82
CA ALA A 9 10.34 -22.90 -29.79
C ALA A 9 11.07 -23.52 -28.57
N ALA A 10 12.20 -22.93 -28.20
CA ALA A 10 13.00 -23.36 -27.06
C ALA A 10 12.18 -23.23 -25.76
N ALA A 11 12.17 -24.30 -24.94
CA ALA A 11 11.54 -24.30 -23.63
C ALA A 11 12.19 -23.25 -22.70
N PRO A 12 11.43 -22.60 -21.80
CA PRO A 12 11.97 -21.60 -20.90
C PRO A 12 13.03 -22.20 -19.97
N ALA A 13 14.09 -21.42 -19.68
CA ALA A 13 15.20 -21.84 -18.82
C ALA A 13 14.74 -22.14 -17.39
N PRO A 14 15.37 -23.11 -16.68
CA PRO A 14 14.99 -23.47 -15.32
C PRO A 14 15.22 -22.31 -14.33
N GLU A 15 14.21 -22.01 -13.49
CA GLU A 15 14.28 -20.98 -12.43
C GLU A 15 15.48 -21.19 -11.50
N SER A 16 16.15 -20.10 -11.11
CA SER A 16 17.25 -20.16 -10.15
C SER A 16 16.73 -20.42 -8.73
N ALA A 17 17.61 -20.84 -7.82
CA ALA A 17 17.26 -20.98 -6.41
C ALA A 17 16.82 -19.65 -5.78
N ALA A 18 17.40 -18.53 -6.23
CA ALA A 18 17.04 -17.19 -5.78
C ALA A 18 15.61 -16.82 -6.23
N ASP A 19 15.23 -17.16 -7.45
CA ASP A 19 13.88 -16.88 -7.98
C ASP A 19 12.81 -17.63 -7.19
N ARG A 20 13.06 -18.91 -6.86
CA ARG A 20 12.14 -19.70 -6.01
C ARG A 20 11.97 -19.11 -4.62
N VAL A 21 13.06 -18.61 -4.01
CA VAL A 21 13.02 -17.95 -2.70
C VAL A 21 12.21 -16.65 -2.77
N ALA A 22 12.45 -15.83 -3.79
CA ALA A 22 11.70 -14.59 -3.99
C ALA A 22 10.21 -14.86 -4.23
N ALA A 23 9.88 -15.86 -5.06
CA ALA A 23 8.51 -16.27 -5.32
C ALA A 23 7.80 -16.79 -4.05
N ALA A 24 8.48 -17.59 -3.23
CA ALA A 24 7.95 -18.03 -1.94
C ALA A 24 7.67 -16.85 -1.00
N ARG A 25 8.62 -15.91 -0.89
CA ARG A 25 8.43 -14.69 -0.10
C ARG A 25 7.23 -13.87 -0.59
N ALA A 26 7.08 -13.69 -1.89
CA ALA A 26 5.96 -12.97 -2.48
C ALA A 26 4.61 -13.64 -2.17
N ARG A 27 4.52 -14.98 -2.31
CA ARG A 27 3.32 -15.75 -1.94
C ARG A 27 2.96 -15.59 -0.46
N ILE A 28 3.95 -15.67 0.43
CA ILE A 28 3.74 -15.48 1.87
C ILE A 28 3.17 -14.10 2.15
N LEU A 29 3.77 -13.04 1.61
CA LEU A 29 3.30 -11.67 1.84
C LEU A 29 1.90 -11.43 1.26
N SER A 30 1.56 -12.02 0.11
CA SER A 30 0.20 -11.93 -0.43
C SER A 30 -0.82 -12.67 0.44
N ALA A 31 -0.43 -13.80 1.04
CA ALA A 31 -1.29 -14.49 2.02
C ALA A 31 -1.49 -13.69 3.31
N VAL A 32 -0.47 -12.94 3.77
CA VAL A 32 -0.61 -12.02 4.91
C VAL A 32 -1.65 -10.94 4.62
N VAL A 33 -1.54 -10.26 3.46
CA VAL A 33 -2.49 -9.21 3.06
C VAL A 33 -3.92 -9.76 3.05
N ALA A 34 -4.15 -10.91 2.43
CA ALA A 34 -5.47 -11.50 2.37
C ALA A 34 -6.01 -11.94 3.74
N CYS A 35 -5.15 -12.48 4.62
CA CYS A 35 -5.56 -12.78 6.00
C CYS A 35 -5.93 -11.52 6.78
N LEU A 36 -5.15 -10.44 6.64
CA LEU A 36 -5.44 -9.18 7.33
C LEU A 36 -6.73 -8.53 6.81
N ASP A 37 -6.94 -8.51 5.50
CA ASP A 37 -8.15 -7.95 4.89
C ASP A 37 -9.42 -8.72 5.31
N GLU A 38 -9.36 -10.05 5.33
CA GLU A 38 -10.53 -10.89 5.61
C GLU A 38 -10.78 -11.14 7.10
N LEU A 39 -9.71 -11.23 7.91
CA LEU A 39 -9.77 -11.68 9.30
C LEU A 39 -9.36 -10.60 10.32
N GLY A 40 -8.69 -9.54 9.86
CA GLY A 40 -8.06 -8.56 10.75
C GLY A 40 -6.79 -9.07 11.43
N TYR A 41 -6.11 -8.18 12.16
CA TYR A 41 -4.82 -8.47 12.81
C TYR A 41 -4.94 -9.52 13.91
N ALA A 42 -5.98 -9.43 14.75
CA ALA A 42 -6.16 -10.28 15.91
C ALA A 42 -6.25 -11.76 15.52
N ASP A 43 -7.06 -12.07 14.50
CA ASP A 43 -7.28 -13.43 14.03
C ASP A 43 -6.24 -13.91 13.02
N THR A 44 -5.36 -13.04 12.51
CA THR A 44 -4.27 -13.46 11.63
C THR A 44 -3.15 -14.13 12.44
N SER A 45 -2.77 -15.36 12.09
CA SER A 45 -1.70 -16.12 12.75
C SER A 45 -0.72 -16.70 11.73
N ILE A 46 0.50 -17.02 12.19
CA ILE A 46 1.52 -17.69 11.38
C ILE A 46 0.96 -18.97 10.74
N ALA A 47 0.18 -19.76 11.47
CA ALA A 47 -0.42 -20.98 10.97
C ALA A 47 -1.46 -20.72 9.86
N LYS A 48 -2.31 -19.70 10.01
CA LYS A 48 -3.28 -19.32 8.97
C LYS A 48 -2.59 -18.81 7.71
N VAL A 49 -1.53 -18.01 7.86
CA VAL A 49 -0.72 -17.54 6.73
C VAL A 49 -0.01 -18.71 6.04
N GLN A 50 0.55 -19.66 6.79
CA GLN A 50 1.17 -20.88 6.22
C GLN A 50 0.19 -21.68 5.38
N ALA A 51 -0.98 -21.97 5.95
CA ALA A 51 -2.04 -22.72 5.27
C ALA A 51 -2.45 -22.01 3.98
N ARG A 52 -2.64 -20.69 4.03
CA ARG A 52 -3.03 -19.89 2.87
C ARG A 52 -1.94 -19.76 1.81
N ALA A 53 -0.69 -19.59 2.22
CA ALA A 53 0.44 -19.45 1.30
C ALA A 53 0.84 -20.78 0.65
N GLY A 54 0.41 -21.92 1.20
CA GLY A 54 0.84 -23.24 0.76
C GLY A 54 2.34 -23.45 0.95
N VAL A 55 2.86 -23.06 2.12
CA VAL A 55 4.28 -23.21 2.48
C VAL A 55 4.42 -23.98 3.78
N SER A 56 5.53 -24.70 3.95
CA SER A 56 5.82 -25.39 5.20
C SER A 56 6.09 -24.40 6.34
N ARG A 57 5.96 -24.87 7.58
CA ARG A 57 6.29 -24.06 8.75
C ARG A 57 7.74 -23.58 8.74
N GLY A 58 8.67 -24.50 8.44
CA GLY A 58 10.09 -24.20 8.35
C GLY A 58 10.41 -23.16 7.27
N ALA A 59 9.76 -23.22 6.11
CA ALA A 59 9.94 -22.25 5.03
C ALA A 59 9.48 -20.84 5.46
N LEU A 60 8.32 -20.71 6.12
CA LEU A 60 7.88 -19.40 6.60
C LEU A 60 8.80 -18.86 7.68
N THR A 61 9.13 -19.66 8.70
CA THR A 61 9.97 -19.21 9.83
C THR A 61 11.40 -18.88 9.42
N HIS A 62 11.90 -19.48 8.34
CA HIS A 62 13.19 -19.12 7.75
C HIS A 62 13.17 -17.70 7.17
N HIS A 63 12.05 -17.26 6.58
CA HIS A 63 11.90 -15.90 6.07
C HIS A 63 11.49 -14.90 7.15
N PHE A 64 10.62 -15.32 8.07
CA PHE A 64 9.99 -14.45 9.07
C PHE A 64 9.96 -15.16 10.43
N PRO A 65 10.92 -14.85 11.32
CA PRO A 65 11.05 -15.54 12.61
C PRO A 65 9.85 -15.35 13.55
N SER A 66 9.14 -14.23 13.44
CA SER A 66 8.01 -13.87 14.29
C SER A 66 6.81 -13.34 13.50
N LYS A 67 5.64 -13.24 14.14
CA LYS A 67 4.45 -12.58 13.56
C LYS A 67 4.77 -11.11 13.28
N GLU A 68 5.50 -10.45 14.17
CA GLU A 68 5.83 -9.04 14.06
C GLU A 68 6.78 -8.79 12.87
N ASP A 69 7.76 -9.68 12.63
CA ASP A 69 8.63 -9.61 11.45
C ASP A 69 7.85 -9.81 10.15
N LEU A 70 6.90 -10.75 10.14
CA LEU A 70 6.03 -11.02 9.00
C LEU A 70 5.14 -9.80 8.67
N MET A 71 4.55 -9.18 9.69
CA MET A 71 3.68 -8.00 9.54
C MET A 71 4.48 -6.78 9.12
N ALA A 72 5.68 -6.58 9.68
CA ALA A 72 6.57 -5.50 9.29
C ALA A 72 7.03 -5.63 7.83
N ALA A 73 7.31 -6.85 7.35
CA ALA A 73 7.66 -7.10 5.96
C ALA A 73 6.48 -6.90 5.00
N ALA A 74 5.26 -7.25 5.42
CA ALA A 74 4.05 -6.94 4.66
C ALA A 74 3.84 -5.42 4.56
N ALA A 75 3.92 -4.71 5.69
CA ALA A 75 3.80 -3.25 5.73
C ALA A 75 4.84 -2.55 4.82
N GLU A 76 6.08 -3.01 4.82
CA GLU A 76 7.15 -2.47 3.95
C GLU A 76 6.80 -2.63 2.46
N ARG A 77 6.38 -3.82 2.04
CA ARG A 77 5.92 -4.05 0.66
C ARG A 77 4.75 -3.14 0.28
N LEU A 78 3.81 -2.93 1.20
CA LEU A 78 2.63 -2.08 0.96
C LEU A 78 3.00 -0.60 0.86
N LEU A 79 3.93 -0.13 1.69
CA LEU A 79 4.45 1.24 1.65
C LEU A 79 5.19 1.52 0.35
N ASP A 80 6.04 0.60 -0.10
CA ASP A 80 6.77 0.74 -1.35
C ASP A 80 5.82 0.82 -2.56
N ALA A 81 4.78 -0.02 -2.60
CA ALA A 81 3.76 0.02 -3.63
C ALA A 81 2.97 1.34 -3.61
N ALA A 82 2.63 1.86 -2.42
CA ALA A 82 1.89 3.11 -2.26
C ALA A 82 2.71 4.37 -2.58
N LEU A 83 4.04 4.27 -2.63
CA LEU A 83 4.90 5.40 -3.00
C LEU A 83 5.00 5.60 -4.52
N GLU A 84 4.83 4.53 -5.31
CA GLU A 84 5.01 4.58 -6.75
C GLU A 84 4.13 5.64 -7.45
N PRO A 85 2.84 5.82 -7.09
CA PRO A 85 2.03 6.91 -7.63
C PRO A 85 2.59 8.30 -7.29
N ALA A 86 3.10 8.51 -6.07
CA ALA A 86 3.65 9.81 -5.64
C ALA A 86 4.95 10.16 -6.38
N ARG A 87 5.69 9.17 -6.90
CA ARG A 87 6.88 9.38 -7.73
C ARG A 87 6.53 9.83 -9.15
N ARG A 88 5.36 9.44 -9.64
CA ARG A 88 4.87 9.83 -10.97
C ARG A 88 4.21 11.19 -10.80
N ARG A 89 4.80 12.25 -11.36
CA ARG A 89 4.23 13.60 -11.35
C ARG A 89 2.88 13.58 -12.07
N ASP A 90 1.81 13.29 -11.34
CA ASP A 90 0.46 13.21 -11.86
C ASP A 90 -0.07 14.64 -12.14
N PRO A 91 -0.32 15.00 -13.40
CA PRO A 91 -0.74 16.35 -13.75
C PRO A 91 -2.21 16.62 -13.45
N ARG A 92 -2.99 15.61 -13.03
CA ARG A 92 -4.42 15.76 -12.79
C ARG A 92 -4.71 16.63 -11.57
N PRO A 93 -5.89 17.27 -11.50
CA PRO A 93 -6.28 18.07 -10.34
C PRO A 93 -6.23 17.29 -9.02
N ALA A 94 -5.88 17.95 -7.92
CA ALA A 94 -5.79 17.35 -6.58
C ALA A 94 -7.05 16.55 -6.20
N ARG A 95 -8.23 17.06 -6.59
CA ARG A 95 -9.52 16.40 -6.37
C ARG A 95 -9.55 14.97 -6.92
N GLU A 96 -9.13 14.78 -8.17
CA GLU A 96 -9.11 13.47 -8.82
C GLU A 96 -8.09 12.55 -8.16
N GLN A 97 -6.93 13.09 -7.79
CA GLN A 97 -5.90 12.33 -7.09
C GLN A 97 -6.37 11.84 -5.71
N ILE A 98 -7.15 12.65 -4.97
CA ILE A 98 -7.75 12.24 -3.68
C ILE A 98 -8.76 11.10 -3.88
N ILE A 99 -9.63 11.22 -4.88
CA ILE A 99 -10.64 10.18 -5.21
C ILE A 99 -9.94 8.87 -5.64
N ASP A 100 -8.88 8.98 -6.44
CA ASP A 100 -8.10 7.82 -6.85
C ASP A 100 -7.31 7.21 -5.70
N ALA A 101 -6.77 8.01 -4.79
CA ALA A 101 -6.10 7.51 -3.59
C ALA A 101 -7.07 6.67 -2.73
N TRP A 102 -8.33 7.09 -2.60
CA TRP A 102 -9.36 6.24 -2.00
C TRP A 102 -9.53 4.93 -2.76
N ARG A 103 -9.84 4.99 -4.06
CA ARG A 103 -10.25 3.80 -4.84
C ARG A 103 -9.12 2.80 -5.10
N ARG A 104 -7.89 3.28 -5.25
CA ARG A 104 -6.75 2.48 -5.75
C ARG A 104 -5.71 2.17 -4.69
N ILE A 105 -5.76 2.83 -3.54
CA ILE A 105 -4.75 2.67 -2.48
C ILE A 105 -5.41 2.31 -1.15
N VAL A 106 -6.41 3.07 -0.71
CA VAL A 106 -6.96 2.91 0.65
C VAL A 106 -8.07 1.87 0.70
N ASN A 107 -9.03 1.93 -0.22
CA ASN A 107 -10.15 0.99 -0.32
C ASN A 107 -9.82 -0.21 -1.22
N THR A 108 -8.70 -0.85 -0.94
CA THR A 108 -8.27 -2.10 -1.57
C THR A 108 -7.92 -3.11 -0.47
N PRO A 109 -7.81 -4.41 -0.78
CA PRO A 109 -7.35 -5.41 0.20
C PRO A 109 -6.02 -5.02 0.85
N GLU A 110 -5.09 -4.49 0.05
CA GLU A 110 -3.80 -3.95 0.49
C GLU A 110 -3.94 -2.78 1.47
N GLY A 111 -4.80 -1.81 1.14
CA GLY A 111 -5.04 -0.63 1.97
C GLY A 111 -5.68 -0.97 3.30
N ARG A 112 -6.69 -1.85 3.31
CA ARG A 112 -7.37 -2.30 4.53
C ARG A 112 -6.45 -3.16 5.40
N ALA A 113 -5.70 -4.09 4.80
CA ALA A 113 -4.67 -4.84 5.51
C ALA A 113 -3.61 -3.93 6.16
N PHE A 114 -3.23 -2.85 5.49
CA PHE A 114 -2.31 -1.88 6.05
C PHE A 114 -2.90 -1.12 7.25
N VAL A 115 -4.20 -0.74 7.20
CA VAL A 115 -4.89 -0.12 8.33
C VAL A 115 -4.89 -1.03 9.57
N GLU A 116 -5.14 -2.33 9.39
CA GLU A 116 -5.05 -3.33 10.48
C GLU A 116 -3.67 -3.33 11.15
N ILE A 117 -2.59 -3.29 10.35
CA ILE A 117 -1.22 -3.22 10.86
C ILE A 117 -0.97 -1.91 11.62
N LEU A 118 -1.44 -0.77 11.12
CA LEU A 118 -1.28 0.52 11.79
C LEU A 118 -1.99 0.55 13.14
N VAL A 119 -3.21 0.00 13.21
CA VAL A 119 -3.99 -0.10 14.46
C VAL A 119 -3.26 -0.98 15.46
N ALA A 120 -2.77 -2.14 15.03
CA ALA A 120 -2.03 -3.07 15.88
C ALA A 120 -0.72 -2.45 16.42
N ALA A 121 0.06 -1.79 15.55
CA ALA A 121 1.33 -1.16 15.90
C ALA A 121 1.20 -0.06 16.97
N ARG A 122 -0.02 0.46 17.19
CA ARG A 122 -0.31 1.46 18.23
C ARG A 122 -0.26 0.89 19.65
N THR A 123 -0.48 -0.42 19.81
CA THR A 123 -0.54 -1.10 21.13
C THR A 123 0.43 -2.27 21.25
N ASP A 124 0.92 -2.79 20.14
CA ASP A 124 1.95 -3.82 20.10
C ASP A 124 3.34 -3.15 19.97
N ALA A 125 4.08 -3.06 21.09
CA ALA A 125 5.37 -2.39 21.13
C ALA A 125 6.43 -3.06 20.24
N ALA A 126 6.40 -4.39 20.11
CA ALA A 126 7.36 -5.14 19.30
C ALA A 126 7.11 -4.92 17.80
N LEU A 127 5.85 -4.89 17.39
CA LEU A 127 5.47 -4.52 16.03
C LEU A 127 5.77 -3.03 15.74
N GLY A 128 5.40 -2.15 16.66
CA GLY A 128 5.62 -0.71 16.56
C GLY A 128 7.10 -0.37 16.35
N ALA A 129 8.00 -1.00 17.12
CA ALA A 129 9.44 -0.81 16.97
C ALA A 129 9.99 -1.15 15.57
N ARG A 130 9.35 -2.09 14.85
CA ARG A 130 9.75 -2.50 13.50
C ARG A 130 9.18 -1.61 12.40
N ILE A 131 7.99 -1.05 12.62
CA ILE A 131 7.20 -0.38 11.58
C ILE A 131 7.31 1.15 11.67
N LEU A 132 7.26 1.74 12.86
CA LEU A 132 7.17 3.19 13.03
C LEU A 132 8.34 3.96 12.37
N PRO A 133 9.61 3.54 12.47
CA PRO A 133 10.71 4.23 11.77
C PRO A 133 10.54 4.22 10.24
N ARG A 134 10.03 3.10 9.69
CA ARG A 134 9.79 2.96 8.25
C ARG A 134 8.63 3.83 7.79
N LEU A 135 7.57 3.92 8.59
CA LEU A 135 6.47 4.86 8.34
C LEU A 135 6.97 6.29 8.34
N ALA A 136 7.76 6.71 9.32
CA ALA A 136 8.31 8.06 9.37
C ALA A 136 9.16 8.38 8.12
N ALA A 137 10.00 7.44 7.68
CA ALA A 137 10.78 7.61 6.46
C ALA A 137 9.89 7.70 5.20
N TRP A 138 8.83 6.89 5.12
CA TRP A 138 7.87 6.94 4.03
C TRP A 138 7.07 8.25 4.03
N GLU A 139 6.62 8.72 5.19
CA GLU A 139 5.93 10.01 5.35
C GLU A 139 6.80 11.16 4.85
N ALA A 140 8.09 11.17 5.21
CA ALA A 140 9.02 12.19 4.75
C ALA A 140 9.18 12.16 3.21
N ARG A 141 9.30 10.96 2.61
CA ARG A 141 9.41 10.79 1.16
C ARG A 141 8.15 11.23 0.42
N VAL A 142 6.97 10.85 0.90
CA VAL A 142 5.68 11.28 0.33
C VAL A 142 5.51 12.79 0.49
N GLY A 143 5.84 13.34 1.67
CA GLY A 143 5.76 14.77 1.92
C GLY A 143 6.65 15.58 0.97
N ALA A 144 7.88 15.14 0.73
CA ALA A 144 8.78 15.76 -0.23
C ALA A 144 8.23 15.70 -1.67
N ALA A 145 7.70 14.55 -2.09
CA ALA A 145 7.07 14.41 -3.42
C ALA A 145 5.83 15.30 -3.57
N VAL A 146 4.97 15.35 -2.55
CA VAL A 146 3.79 16.22 -2.54
C VAL A 146 4.18 17.69 -2.63
N ALA A 147 5.21 18.13 -1.91
CA ALA A 147 5.69 19.52 -1.94
C ALA A 147 6.27 19.93 -3.31
N GLN A 148 6.70 18.96 -4.13
CA GLN A 148 7.11 19.21 -5.52
C GLN A 148 5.92 19.32 -6.49
N ILE A 149 4.76 18.73 -6.14
CA ILE A 149 3.59 18.67 -7.02
C ILE A 149 2.58 19.76 -6.66
N PHE A 150 2.43 20.05 -5.37
CA PHE A 150 1.42 20.96 -4.84
C PHE A 150 2.02 22.05 -3.96
N ARG A 151 1.37 23.22 -3.97
CA ARG A 151 1.61 24.35 -3.09
C ARG A 151 0.33 24.70 -2.35
N THR A 152 0.50 25.19 -1.12
CA THR A 152 -0.56 25.85 -0.32
C THR A 152 -0.05 27.26 0.02
N PRO A 153 -0.94 28.24 0.28
CA PRO A 153 -0.53 29.56 0.73
C PRO A 153 0.38 29.53 1.98
N GLU A 154 0.15 28.57 2.87
CA GLU A 154 0.86 28.37 4.12
C GLU A 154 2.17 27.54 3.96
N GLY A 155 2.47 27.05 2.76
CA GLY A 155 3.67 26.25 2.48
C GLY A 155 3.67 24.85 3.10
N ASP A 156 2.49 24.30 3.38
CA ASP A 156 2.29 23.07 4.13
C ASP A 156 1.53 21.96 3.36
N ALA A 157 1.65 21.93 2.04
CA ALA A 157 1.02 20.93 1.15
C ALA A 157 1.21 19.48 1.64
N ALA A 158 2.39 19.13 2.16
CA ALA A 158 2.66 17.81 2.73
C ALA A 158 1.75 17.48 3.93
N ARG A 159 1.47 18.47 4.79
CA ARG A 159 0.57 18.35 5.95
C ARG A 159 -0.87 18.18 5.48
N VAL A 160 -1.32 19.00 4.54
CA VAL A 160 -2.68 18.89 3.96
C VAL A 160 -2.88 17.50 3.34
N TRP A 161 -1.89 16.98 2.60
CA TRP A 161 -1.98 15.64 2.03
C TRP A 161 -1.95 14.51 3.08
N ALA A 162 -1.19 14.69 4.17
CA ALA A 162 -1.23 13.76 5.30
C ALA A 162 -2.61 13.74 5.98
N ILE A 163 -3.29 14.89 6.08
CA ILE A 163 -4.68 14.97 6.54
C ILE A 163 -5.61 14.21 5.60
N CYS A 164 -5.48 14.39 4.28
CA CYS A 164 -6.25 13.60 3.29
C CYS A 164 -6.11 12.10 3.54
N ARG A 165 -4.86 11.62 3.62
CA ARG A 165 -4.57 10.21 3.81
C ARG A 165 -5.06 9.67 5.15
N THR A 166 -5.04 10.48 6.21
CA THR A 166 -5.58 10.12 7.52
C THR A 166 -7.10 10.00 7.49
N PHE A 167 -7.79 10.97 6.89
CA PHE A 167 -9.24 10.92 6.69
C PHE A 167 -9.66 9.69 5.88
N LEU A 168 -9.02 9.44 4.74
CA LEU A 168 -9.33 8.29 3.89
C LEU A 168 -9.16 6.96 4.64
N ARG A 169 -8.07 6.78 5.39
CA ARG A 169 -7.86 5.57 6.22
C ARG A 169 -8.94 5.43 7.30
N GLY A 170 -9.41 6.53 7.87
CA GLY A 170 -10.52 6.53 8.82
C GLY A 170 -11.82 5.98 8.24
N LEU A 171 -12.05 6.14 6.93
CA LEU A 171 -13.24 5.59 6.26
C LEU A 171 -13.27 4.06 6.22
N VAL A 172 -12.11 3.39 6.23
CA VAL A 172 -12.03 1.92 6.35
C VAL A 172 -12.65 1.44 7.66
N ILE A 173 -12.44 2.20 8.74
CA ILE A 173 -13.04 1.90 10.04
C ILE A 173 -14.52 2.31 10.05
N HIS A 174 -14.84 3.42 9.40
CA HIS A 174 -16.20 3.96 9.34
C HIS A 174 -17.18 3.08 8.54
N GLU A 175 -16.70 2.35 7.53
CA GLU A 175 -17.50 1.49 6.65
C GLU A 175 -18.52 0.62 7.39
N ARG A 176 -18.14 0.06 8.56
CA ARG A 176 -19.02 -0.81 9.36
C ARG A 176 -20.24 -0.12 9.96
N PHE A 177 -20.26 1.21 9.99
CA PHE A 177 -21.33 2.01 10.59
C PHE A 177 -22.25 2.64 9.54
N VAL A 178 -22.00 2.36 8.26
CA VAL A 178 -22.73 2.92 7.13
C VAL A 178 -23.69 1.88 6.57
N ALA A 179 -24.95 2.26 6.37
CA ALA A 179 -25.97 1.37 5.81
C ALA A 179 -25.86 1.21 4.29
N ASP A 180 -25.45 2.27 3.57
CA ASP A 180 -25.25 2.28 2.12
C ASP A 180 -23.77 2.49 1.76
N PRO A 181 -23.08 1.49 1.18
CA PRO A 181 -21.69 1.63 0.72
C PRO A 181 -21.42 2.81 -0.22
N ALA A 182 -22.44 3.32 -0.91
CA ALA A 182 -22.31 4.51 -1.76
C ALA A 182 -21.96 5.77 -0.96
N GLU A 183 -22.35 5.84 0.31
CA GLU A 183 -22.12 6.99 1.18
C GLU A 183 -20.62 7.24 1.40
N LEU A 184 -19.80 6.19 1.51
CA LEU A 184 -18.34 6.37 1.62
C LEU A 184 -17.75 7.10 0.41
N ASN A 185 -18.24 6.78 -0.79
CA ASN A 185 -17.81 7.47 -2.01
C ASN A 185 -18.29 8.92 -2.04
N ALA A 186 -19.50 9.20 -1.52
CA ALA A 186 -20.02 10.55 -1.37
C ALA A 186 -19.19 11.36 -0.36
N MET A 187 -18.82 10.77 0.78
CA MET A 187 -17.94 11.39 1.78
C MET A 187 -16.56 11.72 1.19
N VAL A 188 -15.97 10.81 0.41
CA VAL A 188 -14.70 11.06 -0.28
C VAL A 188 -14.82 12.20 -1.29
N ALA A 189 -15.87 12.21 -2.10
CA ALA A 189 -16.11 13.27 -3.08
C ALA A 189 -16.27 14.62 -2.37
N ARG A 190 -17.07 14.67 -1.31
CA ARG A 190 -17.30 15.89 -0.53
C ARG A 190 -16.01 16.39 0.13
N PHE A 191 -15.22 15.48 0.71
CA PHE A 191 -13.93 15.81 1.29
C PHE A 191 -12.94 16.33 0.25
N ALA A 192 -12.90 15.71 -0.94
CA ALA A 192 -12.07 16.18 -2.05
C ALA A 192 -12.48 17.59 -2.52
N ASP A 193 -13.78 17.89 -2.58
CA ASP A 193 -14.29 19.23 -2.91
C ASP A 193 -13.87 20.29 -1.87
N ILE A 194 -13.76 19.90 -0.60
CA ILE A 194 -13.32 20.79 0.49
C ILE A 194 -11.82 21.05 0.42
N VAL A 195 -11.01 20.00 0.18
CA VAL A 195 -9.55 20.10 0.33
C VAL A 195 -8.84 20.51 -0.96
N ALA A 196 -9.32 20.08 -2.12
CA ALA A 196 -8.65 20.33 -3.40
C ALA A 196 -8.39 21.82 -3.72
N PRO A 197 -9.29 22.77 -3.38
CA PRO A 197 -9.01 24.20 -3.59
C PRO A 197 -7.77 24.73 -2.85
N HIS A 198 -7.34 24.05 -1.79
CA HIS A 198 -6.15 24.42 -1.03
C HIS A 198 -4.86 23.88 -1.65
N LEU A 199 -4.93 22.92 -2.58
CA LEU A 199 -3.78 22.26 -3.20
C LEU A 199 -3.61 22.75 -4.64
N GLN A 200 -2.82 23.81 -4.82
CA GLN A 200 -2.52 24.36 -6.14
C GLN A 200 -1.35 23.62 -6.79
N PRO A 201 -1.37 23.34 -8.10
CA PRO A 201 -0.22 22.75 -8.78
C PRO A 201 1.03 23.63 -8.61
N ALA A 202 2.17 23.02 -8.29
CA ALA A 202 3.45 23.70 -8.36
C ALA A 202 3.79 23.99 -9.84
N ALA A 203 4.15 25.25 -10.15
CA ALA A 203 4.62 25.62 -11.47
C ALA A 203 5.75 24.66 -11.93
N PRO A 204 5.82 24.30 -13.23
CA PRO A 204 6.98 23.57 -13.73
C PRO A 204 8.25 24.36 -13.37
N GLU A 205 9.26 23.69 -12.81
CA GLU A 205 10.60 24.28 -12.74
C GLU A 205 10.98 24.66 -14.18
N GLU A 206 11.21 25.94 -14.43
CA GLU A 206 11.89 26.39 -15.63
C GLU A 206 13.25 25.69 -15.64
N ALA A 207 13.46 24.77 -16.58
CA ALA A 207 14.74 24.11 -16.75
C ALA A 207 15.80 25.19 -17.04
N PRO A 208 17.00 25.10 -16.43
CA PRO A 208 18.08 26.05 -16.68
C PRO A 208 18.58 26.02 -18.12
#